data_AF-A0A2A5GB81-F1
#
_entry.id   AF-A0A2A5GB81-F1
#
_cell.length_a   1.000
_cell.length_b   1.000
_cell.length_c   1.000
_cell.angle_alpha   90.00
_cell.angle_beta   90.00
_cell.angle_gamma   90.00
#
_symmetry.space_group_name_H-M   'P 1'
#
loop_
_entity.id
_entity.type
_entity.pdbx_description
1 polymer ?
#
loop_
_entity_poly.entity_id
_entity_poly.type
_entity_poly.pdbx_seq_one_letter_code
_entity_poly.pdbx_strand_id
1 'polypeptide(L)'
;MHIFLRKILVFILYFGFVNIAFADLYPVKPLAPNWCKNAKLFLTPVDGRKQVDCKAPDKVPLCIKLNNYGCLWQPSAGWKGTDIKKNNNGAHDNRGKRQHVQINNGHAVFTHPKWSIRAKLRWFKKRSRGKSFLNLAEGYLPWCDTQGSKRSKNGWYNSCDLKEHELVAGRKYCSRPSNLKPTKEQCNACNCPTEMAGKWSDGTGLNMHDKPKLFKVNGKPTELMIRLTLRNSVNELAGYRPNQKIMREGIALFMKHK
;
A
#
# COMPACT_ATOMS: atom_id res chain seq x y z
N MET A 1 -46.79 -16.18 -41.79
CA MET A 1 -45.32 -16.33 -41.68
C MET A 1 -44.60 -15.07 -41.14
N HIS A 2 -45.28 -14.12 -40.48
CA HIS A 2 -44.65 -12.91 -39.93
C HIS A 2 -44.49 -12.90 -38.39
N ILE A 3 -45.16 -13.82 -37.68
CA ILE A 3 -45.11 -13.90 -36.22
C ILE A 3 -43.85 -14.66 -35.73
N PHE A 4 -43.31 -15.57 -36.55
CA PHE A 4 -42.14 -16.39 -36.19
C PHE A 4 -40.82 -15.59 -36.26
N LEU A 5 -40.71 -14.66 -37.21
CA LEU A 5 -39.54 -13.77 -37.34
C LEU A 5 -39.41 -12.77 -36.18
N ARG A 6 -40.53 -12.34 -35.58
CA ARG A 6 -40.51 -11.43 -34.41
C ARG A 6 -39.96 -12.10 -33.15
N LYS A 7 -40.18 -13.41 -32.96
CA LYS A 7 -39.68 -14.13 -31.78
C LYS A 7 -38.18 -14.46 -31.86
N ILE A 8 -37.65 -14.65 -33.07
CA ILE A 8 -36.22 -14.88 -33.30
C ILE A 8 -35.42 -13.57 -33.10
N LEU A 9 -35.96 -12.41 -33.51
CA LEU A 9 -35.29 -11.13 -33.30
C LEU A 9 -35.19 -10.72 -31.82
N VAL A 10 -36.21 -11.05 -31.02
CA VAL A 10 -36.18 -10.80 -29.56
C VAL A 10 -35.18 -11.72 -28.86
N PHE A 11 -35.00 -12.95 -29.33
CA PHE A 11 -34.03 -13.89 -28.74
C PHE A 11 -32.58 -13.48 -29.04
N ILE A 12 -32.29 -12.94 -30.23
CA ILE A 12 -30.96 -12.44 -30.60
C ILE A 12 -30.63 -11.13 -29.87
N LEU A 13 -31.61 -10.28 -29.59
CA LEU A 13 -31.43 -9.09 -28.74
C LEU A 13 -31.26 -9.45 -27.25
N TYR A 14 -31.81 -10.58 -26.80
CA TYR A 14 -31.67 -11.05 -25.40
C TYR A 14 -30.36 -11.81 -25.14
N PHE A 15 -29.78 -12.46 -26.16
CA PHE A 15 -28.55 -13.25 -26.04
C PHE A 15 -27.31 -12.64 -26.73
N GLY A 16 -27.45 -11.52 -27.44
CA GLY A 16 -26.35 -10.83 -28.12
C GLY A 16 -25.55 -9.85 -27.25
N PHE A 17 -26.10 -9.40 -26.11
CA PHE A 17 -25.30 -8.87 -25.02
C PHE A 17 -24.78 -10.02 -24.18
N VAL A 18 -23.96 -10.87 -24.80
CA VAL A 18 -22.80 -11.39 -24.07
C VAL A 18 -22.02 -10.13 -23.73
N ASN A 19 -22.38 -9.49 -22.62
CA ASN A 19 -21.45 -8.73 -21.84
C ASN A 19 -20.35 -9.75 -21.57
N ILE A 20 -19.35 -9.79 -22.46
CA ILE A 20 -18.01 -10.18 -22.11
C ILE A 20 -17.79 -9.32 -20.89
N ALA A 21 -17.96 -9.95 -19.72
CA ALA A 21 -17.71 -9.30 -18.46
C ALA A 21 -16.25 -8.93 -18.60
N PHE A 22 -16.00 -7.67 -18.92
CA PHE A 22 -14.69 -7.08 -18.91
C PHE A 22 -14.29 -7.04 -17.44
N ALA A 23 -13.99 -8.23 -16.90
CA ALA A 23 -13.02 -8.52 -15.86
C ALA A 23 -11.61 -8.23 -16.40
N ASP A 24 -11.51 -7.18 -17.23
CA ASP A 24 -10.29 -6.53 -17.65
C ASP A 24 -9.78 -5.77 -16.44
N LEU A 25 -9.13 -6.57 -15.58
CA LEU A 25 -7.92 -6.21 -14.89
C LEU A 25 -7.15 -5.18 -15.73
N TYR A 26 -7.20 -3.91 -15.33
CA TYR A 26 -6.32 -2.92 -15.94
C TYR A 26 -4.89 -3.23 -15.47
N PRO A 27 -3.96 -3.57 -16.38
CA PRO A 27 -2.59 -3.87 -16.00
C PRO A 27 -1.90 -2.62 -15.45
N VAL A 28 -1.19 -2.77 -14.33
CA VAL A 28 -0.26 -1.74 -13.85
C VAL A 28 0.91 -1.65 -14.83
N LYS A 29 0.86 -0.72 -15.78
CA LYS A 29 2.06 -0.08 -16.36
C LYS A 29 1.79 1.43 -16.50
N PRO A 30 2.76 2.31 -16.16
CA PRO A 30 4.18 2.03 -16.15
C PRO A 30 4.77 1.97 -14.74
N LEU A 31 5.86 1.20 -14.65
CA LEU A 31 6.87 1.38 -13.62
C LEU A 31 7.21 2.87 -13.52
N ALA A 32 7.50 3.36 -12.32
CA ALA A 32 7.84 4.78 -12.18
C ALA A 32 9.03 5.15 -13.09
N PRO A 33 9.10 6.39 -13.58
CA PRO A 33 10.23 6.84 -14.37
C PRO A 33 11.55 6.56 -13.64
N ASN A 34 12.53 6.03 -14.37
CA ASN A 34 13.86 5.72 -13.86
C ASN A 34 13.88 4.80 -12.61
N TRP A 35 12.83 4.01 -12.34
CA TRP A 35 12.74 3.19 -11.12
C TRP A 35 13.98 2.32 -10.91
N CYS A 36 14.50 1.68 -11.96
CA CYS A 36 15.66 0.81 -11.86
C CYS A 36 16.92 1.60 -11.46
N LYS A 37 17.15 2.74 -12.12
CA LYS A 37 18.27 3.64 -11.80
C LYS A 37 18.18 4.09 -10.34
N ASN A 38 16.99 4.52 -9.91
CA ASN A 38 16.73 4.95 -8.54
C ASN A 38 16.90 3.81 -7.53
N ALA A 39 16.46 2.60 -7.86
CA ALA A 39 16.61 1.42 -7.01
C ALA A 39 18.09 1.11 -6.79
N LYS A 40 18.88 1.05 -7.86
CA LYS A 40 20.33 0.80 -7.78
C LYS A 40 21.09 1.89 -7.02
N LEU A 41 20.70 3.15 -7.18
CA LEU A 41 21.38 4.29 -6.55
C LEU A 41 20.99 4.52 -5.09
N PHE A 42 19.74 4.20 -4.72
CA PHE A 42 19.16 4.67 -3.46
C PHE A 42 18.69 3.56 -2.52
N LEU A 43 18.71 2.29 -2.94
CA LEU A 43 18.42 1.17 -2.06
C LEU A 43 19.71 0.42 -1.71
N THR A 44 19.83 0.11 -0.43
CA THR A 44 20.85 -0.78 0.11
C THR A 44 20.19 -2.11 0.44
N PRO A 45 20.70 -3.24 -0.06
CA PRO A 45 20.22 -4.56 0.37
C PRO A 45 20.55 -4.81 1.84
N VAL A 46 19.74 -5.63 2.49
CA VAL A 46 19.88 -6.05 3.89
C VAL A 46 19.87 -7.58 3.94
N ASP A 47 20.47 -8.18 4.99
CA ASP A 47 20.46 -9.62 5.24
C ASP A 47 20.94 -10.47 4.05
N GLY A 48 22.05 -10.07 3.43
CA GLY A 48 22.67 -10.81 2.31
C GLY A 48 21.89 -10.74 0.99
N ARG A 49 20.84 -9.92 0.89
CA ARG A 49 20.15 -9.68 -0.38
C ARG A 49 21.12 -9.16 -1.45
N LYS A 50 20.92 -9.60 -2.69
CA LYS A 50 21.61 -9.03 -3.85
C LYS A 50 21.04 -7.65 -4.17
N GLN A 51 21.79 -6.86 -4.93
CA GLN A 51 21.27 -5.60 -5.48
C GLN A 51 20.04 -5.87 -6.35
N VAL A 52 19.15 -4.88 -6.47
CA VAL A 52 17.93 -4.99 -7.28
C VAL A 52 18.26 -5.39 -8.71
N ASP A 53 17.75 -6.54 -9.13
CA ASP A 53 17.85 -7.04 -10.50
C ASP A 53 16.76 -6.42 -11.37
N CYS A 54 17.17 -5.50 -12.24
CA CYS A 54 16.26 -4.84 -13.16
C CYS A 54 15.90 -5.66 -14.40
N LYS A 55 16.58 -6.79 -14.65
CA LYS A 55 16.27 -7.67 -15.77
C LYS A 55 15.04 -8.53 -15.50
N ALA A 56 14.67 -8.72 -14.23
CA ALA A 56 13.48 -9.46 -13.79
C ALA A 56 12.52 -8.57 -12.98
N PRO A 57 11.90 -7.53 -13.60
CA PRO A 57 11.04 -6.57 -12.88
C PRO A 57 9.86 -7.23 -12.17
N ASP A 58 9.34 -8.36 -12.64
CA ASP A 58 8.22 -9.04 -11.96
C ASP A 58 8.61 -9.65 -10.62
N LYS A 59 9.92 -9.93 -10.41
CA LYS A 59 10.47 -10.38 -9.13
C LYS A 59 10.82 -9.22 -8.19
N VAL A 60 10.75 -7.97 -8.66
CA VAL A 60 11.02 -6.79 -7.85
C VAL A 60 9.72 -6.32 -7.17
N PRO A 61 9.75 -6.04 -5.85
CA PRO A 61 8.59 -5.51 -5.11
C PRO A 61 7.95 -4.30 -5.78
N LEU A 62 6.62 -4.25 -5.79
CA LEU A 62 5.85 -3.17 -6.42
C LEU A 62 6.28 -1.78 -5.91
N CYS A 63 6.39 -1.61 -4.59
CA CYS A 63 6.77 -0.34 -3.99
C CYS A 63 8.15 0.19 -4.47
N ILE A 64 9.10 -0.69 -4.80
CA ILE A 64 10.38 -0.29 -5.43
C ILE A 64 10.14 0.20 -6.85
N LYS A 65 9.37 -0.55 -7.64
CA LYS A 65 9.04 -0.23 -9.04
C LYS A 65 8.29 1.09 -9.19
N LEU A 66 7.61 1.54 -8.14
CA LEU A 66 6.87 2.81 -8.12
C LEU A 66 7.68 3.98 -7.52
N ASN A 67 8.99 3.79 -7.26
CA ASN A 67 9.82 4.70 -6.45
C ASN A 67 9.19 5.05 -5.08
N ASN A 68 8.29 4.20 -4.57
CA ASN A 68 7.52 4.42 -3.37
C ASN A 68 8.18 3.72 -2.19
N TYR A 69 9.32 4.25 -1.75
CA TYR A 69 10.11 3.66 -0.68
C TYR A 69 9.48 3.76 0.71
N GLY A 70 8.37 4.49 0.82
CA GLY A 70 7.48 4.45 1.97
C GLY A 70 6.24 3.58 1.76
N CYS A 71 6.09 2.89 0.63
CA CYS A 71 4.94 2.04 0.30
C CYS A 71 3.58 2.66 0.65
N LEU A 72 3.43 3.96 0.36
CA LEU A 72 2.27 4.76 0.73
C LEU A 72 1.14 4.59 -0.26
N TRP A 73 -0.08 4.54 0.27
CA TRP A 73 -1.31 4.73 -0.49
C TRP A 73 -1.40 6.16 -1.04
N GLN A 74 -2.03 6.29 -2.20
CA GLN A 74 -2.29 7.55 -2.86
C GLN A 74 -3.52 8.23 -2.21
N PRO A 75 -3.40 9.41 -1.55
CA PRO A 75 -4.58 10.17 -1.15
C PRO A 75 -5.23 10.81 -2.38
N SER A 76 -6.53 11.09 -2.30
CA SER A 76 -7.30 11.71 -3.39
C SER A 76 -6.73 13.06 -3.84
N ALA A 77 -6.15 13.81 -2.90
CA ALA A 77 -5.50 15.10 -3.18
C ALA A 77 -4.12 14.99 -3.87
N GLY A 78 -3.59 13.79 -4.10
CA GLY A 78 -2.24 13.64 -4.63
C GLY A 78 -1.14 13.73 -3.57
N TRP A 79 0.03 13.13 -3.82
CA TRP A 79 1.25 13.48 -3.09
C TRP A 79 2.10 14.40 -3.97
N LYS A 80 2.82 15.38 -3.41
CA LYS A 80 3.77 16.15 -4.23
C LYS A 80 4.86 15.22 -4.77
N GLY A 81 5.16 15.34 -6.06
CA GLY A 81 6.15 14.52 -6.75
C GLY A 81 5.62 13.20 -7.30
N THR A 82 4.31 12.99 -7.28
CA THR A 82 3.65 11.92 -8.04
C THR A 82 3.28 12.42 -9.43
N ASP A 83 3.44 11.57 -10.45
CA ASP A 83 2.98 11.86 -11.81
C ASP A 83 1.57 11.32 -12.01
N ILE A 84 0.58 12.00 -11.41
CA ILE A 84 -0.83 11.61 -11.52
C ILE A 84 -1.38 12.17 -12.83
N LYS A 85 -1.19 11.46 -13.93
CA LYS A 85 -1.92 11.70 -15.18
C LYS A 85 -3.29 11.04 -15.10
N LYS A 86 -4.25 11.50 -15.90
CA LYS A 86 -5.55 10.81 -16.11
C LYS A 86 -5.23 9.36 -16.52
N ASN A 87 -5.66 8.38 -15.72
CA ASN A 87 -5.35 6.93 -15.79
C ASN A 87 -4.07 6.44 -15.06
N ASN A 88 -3.39 7.29 -14.27
CA ASN A 88 -2.26 6.91 -13.40
C ASN A 88 -2.53 7.29 -11.92
N ASN A 89 -3.74 7.01 -11.43
CA ASN A 89 -4.24 7.40 -10.10
C ASN A 89 -3.66 6.56 -8.95
N GLY A 90 -2.35 6.31 -8.98
CA GLY A 90 -1.72 5.26 -8.18
C GLY A 90 -1.84 3.91 -8.89
N ALA A 91 -0.87 3.03 -8.66
CA ALA A 91 -0.95 1.66 -9.15
C ALA A 91 -2.13 0.98 -8.47
N HIS A 92 -3.26 0.90 -9.16
CA HIS A 92 -4.42 0.16 -8.73
C HIS A 92 -3.95 -1.27 -8.47
N ASP A 93 -4.00 -1.66 -7.21
CA ASP A 93 -3.70 -2.95 -6.65
C ASP A 93 -4.75 -4.00 -7.06
N ASN A 94 -5.23 -3.97 -8.31
CA ASN A 94 -6.42 -4.68 -8.82
C ASN A 94 -7.77 -4.21 -8.25
N ARG A 95 -7.86 -3.01 -7.63
CA ARG A 95 -9.16 -2.39 -7.28
C ARG A 95 -9.80 -1.70 -8.47
N GLY A 96 -10.09 -2.49 -9.51
CA GLY A 96 -11.01 -2.10 -10.57
C GLY A 96 -12.30 -1.58 -9.94
N LYS A 97 -12.90 -0.55 -10.57
CA LYS A 97 -14.18 0.01 -10.15
C LYS A 97 -15.17 -1.14 -9.90
N ARG A 98 -15.65 -1.33 -8.67
CA ARG A 98 -16.99 -1.92 -8.50
C ARG A 98 -17.93 -0.95 -9.22
N GLN A 99 -18.82 -1.47 -10.07
CA GLN A 99 -19.50 -0.77 -11.17
C GLN A 99 -19.99 0.67 -10.92
N HIS A 100 -20.17 1.12 -9.67
CA HIS A 100 -20.63 2.48 -9.35
C HIS A 100 -19.92 3.15 -8.15
N VAL A 101 -18.72 2.70 -7.74
CA VAL A 101 -17.98 3.29 -6.61
C VAL A 101 -16.52 3.58 -7.00
N GLN A 102 -16.10 4.84 -6.86
CA GLN A 102 -14.69 5.22 -6.96
C GLN A 102 -13.96 4.63 -5.74
N ILE A 103 -13.21 3.54 -5.93
CA ILE A 103 -12.48 2.87 -4.84
C ILE A 103 -11.12 3.55 -4.62
N ASN A 104 -10.69 3.57 -3.35
CA ASN A 104 -9.40 4.02 -2.82
C ASN A 104 -8.24 3.94 -3.83
N ASN A 105 -7.55 5.07 -4.02
CA ASN A 105 -6.44 5.19 -4.96
C ASN A 105 -5.29 4.27 -4.52
N GLY A 106 -4.69 3.54 -5.46
CA GLY A 106 -3.69 2.51 -5.24
C GLY A 106 -2.39 2.97 -4.56
N HIS A 107 -1.31 2.20 -4.72
CA HIS A 107 0.01 2.66 -4.27
C HIS A 107 0.43 3.91 -5.03
N ALA A 108 0.92 4.92 -4.33
CA ALA A 108 1.42 6.15 -4.94
C ALA A 108 2.63 5.86 -5.86
N VAL A 109 2.69 6.57 -6.99
CA VAL A 109 3.77 6.46 -7.98
C VAL A 109 4.59 7.75 -7.97
N PHE A 110 5.85 7.68 -7.54
CA PHE A 110 6.71 8.86 -7.41
C PHE A 110 7.67 8.97 -8.60
N THR A 111 7.91 10.20 -9.08
CA THR A 111 8.94 10.44 -10.11
C THR A 111 10.36 10.26 -9.55
N HIS A 112 10.53 10.40 -8.24
CA HIS A 112 11.80 10.22 -7.54
C HIS A 112 11.57 9.79 -6.08
N PRO A 113 12.35 8.85 -5.51
CA PRO A 113 12.07 8.29 -4.18
C PRO A 113 12.16 9.28 -3.02
N LYS A 114 12.89 10.38 -3.15
CA LYS A 114 12.93 11.46 -2.14
C LYS A 114 11.54 12.02 -1.80
N TRP A 115 10.63 12.04 -2.78
CA TRP A 115 9.25 12.47 -2.59
C TRP A 115 8.45 11.47 -1.75
N SER A 116 8.70 10.17 -1.93
CA SER A 116 8.12 9.12 -1.11
C SER A 116 8.56 9.22 0.36
N ILE A 117 9.85 9.44 0.61
CA ILE A 117 10.37 9.67 1.97
C ILE A 117 9.69 10.89 2.62
N ARG A 118 9.59 12.00 1.89
CA ARG A 118 8.87 13.19 2.37
C ARG A 118 7.39 12.91 2.66
N ALA A 119 6.72 12.19 1.77
CA ALA A 119 5.31 11.82 1.94
C ALA A 119 5.12 10.95 3.19
N LYS A 120 6.04 10.02 3.47
CA LYS A 120 6.00 9.16 4.66
C LYS A 120 6.15 10.00 5.93
N LEU A 121 7.13 10.92 5.96
CA LEU A 121 7.28 11.85 7.08
C LEU A 121 6.04 12.72 7.30
N ARG A 122 5.39 13.20 6.23
CA ARG A 122 4.13 13.96 6.32
C ARG A 122 2.98 13.11 6.86
N TRP A 123 2.88 11.87 6.41
CA TRP A 123 1.88 10.93 6.88
C TRP A 123 1.99 10.73 8.40
N PHE A 124 3.20 10.44 8.90
CA PHE A 124 3.45 10.27 10.33
C PHE A 124 3.24 11.57 11.09
N LYS A 125 3.72 12.72 10.57
CA LYS A 125 3.55 14.02 11.24
C LYS A 125 2.08 14.36 11.49
N LYS A 126 1.21 14.06 10.53
CA LYS A 126 -0.23 14.32 10.62
C LYS A 126 -0.92 13.38 11.61
N ARG A 127 -0.44 12.15 11.79
CA ARG A 127 -1.15 11.07 12.50
C ARG A 127 -0.56 10.69 13.86
N SER A 128 0.71 10.97 14.13
CA SER A 128 1.39 10.47 15.34
C SER A 128 1.01 11.19 16.64
N ARG A 129 0.30 12.32 16.58
CA ARG A 129 -0.06 13.09 17.77
C ARG A 129 -0.98 12.26 18.67
N GLY A 130 -0.48 11.91 19.86
CA GLY A 130 -1.24 11.17 20.88
C GLY A 130 -1.57 9.72 20.52
N LYS A 131 -1.02 9.18 19.42
CA LYS A 131 -1.30 7.81 18.96
C LYS A 131 -0.16 6.86 19.35
N SER A 132 -0.52 5.64 19.70
CA SER A 132 0.45 4.57 19.96
C SER A 132 1.07 4.04 18.68
N PHE A 133 2.15 3.26 18.77
CA PHE A 133 2.67 2.53 17.62
C PHE A 133 1.60 1.63 16.98
N LEU A 134 0.80 0.92 17.79
CA LEU A 134 -0.28 0.09 17.30
C LEU A 134 -1.33 0.90 16.53
N ASN A 135 -1.81 2.03 17.09
CA ASN A 135 -2.78 2.86 16.38
C ASN A 135 -2.21 3.47 15.09
N LEU A 136 -0.92 3.79 15.08
CA LEU A 136 -0.25 4.24 13.85
C LEU A 136 -0.18 3.10 12.84
N ALA A 137 0.17 1.89 13.27
CA ALA A 137 0.28 0.74 12.39
C ALA A 137 -1.07 0.38 11.77
N GLU A 138 -2.15 0.38 12.55
CA GLU A 138 -3.52 0.15 12.09
C GLU A 138 -3.97 1.19 11.06
N GLY A 139 -3.56 2.46 11.22
CA GLY A 139 -3.86 3.49 10.23
C GLY A 139 -3.00 3.39 8.96
N TYR A 140 -1.83 2.77 9.05
CA TYR A 140 -0.86 2.70 7.97
C TYR A 140 -1.09 1.48 7.07
N LEU A 141 -1.37 0.32 7.68
CA LEU A 141 -1.69 -0.95 7.03
C LEU A 141 -2.83 -1.62 7.80
N PRO A 142 -4.11 -1.24 7.56
CA PRO A 142 -5.23 -1.75 8.35
C PRO A 142 -5.37 -3.26 8.20
N TRP A 143 -6.06 -3.90 9.16
CA TRP A 143 -6.21 -5.36 9.24
C TRP A 143 -6.80 -6.02 8.00
N CYS A 144 -7.58 -5.30 7.21
CA CYS A 144 -8.12 -5.80 5.97
C CYS A 144 -7.02 -5.84 4.88
N ASP A 145 -7.03 -6.85 3.99
CA ASP A 145 -6.03 -6.94 2.92
C ASP A 145 -6.18 -5.73 1.99
N THR A 146 -5.27 -4.77 2.16
CA THR A 146 -5.33 -3.59 1.33
C THR A 146 -4.64 -3.79 0.00
N GLN A 147 -3.86 -4.84 -0.24
CA GLN A 147 -3.11 -5.00 -1.49
C GLN A 147 -3.94 -5.53 -2.66
N GLY A 148 -5.27 -5.64 -2.49
CA GLY A 148 -6.29 -5.75 -3.55
C GLY A 148 -6.13 -6.90 -4.54
N SER A 149 -5.10 -7.72 -4.40
CA SER A 149 -4.70 -8.65 -5.45
C SER A 149 -5.61 -9.88 -5.53
N LYS A 150 -6.29 -10.24 -4.43
CA LYS A 150 -7.09 -11.47 -4.32
C LYS A 150 -8.30 -11.30 -3.40
N ARG A 151 -9.41 -11.95 -3.76
CA ARG A 151 -10.63 -12.06 -2.92
C ARG A 151 -10.37 -12.77 -1.60
N SER A 152 -9.45 -13.74 -1.61
CA SER A 152 -8.98 -14.46 -0.44
C SER A 152 -7.52 -14.87 -0.58
N LYS A 153 -6.85 -15.03 0.55
CA LYS A 153 -5.48 -15.56 0.66
C LYS A 153 -5.43 -16.53 1.83
N ASN A 154 -4.96 -17.76 1.60
CA ASN A 154 -4.87 -18.81 2.63
C ASN A 154 -6.19 -19.02 3.41
N GLY A 155 -7.34 -18.96 2.74
CA GLY A 155 -8.66 -19.13 3.37
C GLY A 155 -9.21 -17.90 4.12
N TRP A 156 -8.44 -16.81 4.21
CA TRP A 156 -8.91 -15.54 4.76
C TRP A 156 -9.41 -14.62 3.65
N TYR A 157 -10.58 -14.02 3.85
CA TYR A 157 -11.26 -13.14 2.91
C TYR A 157 -10.99 -11.68 3.24
N ASN A 158 -10.92 -10.84 2.21
CA ASN A 158 -10.82 -9.41 2.40
C ASN A 158 -12.11 -8.85 3.05
N SER A 159 -11.95 -7.96 4.02
CA SER A 159 -13.04 -7.27 4.73
C SER A 159 -13.06 -5.76 4.48
N CYS A 160 -12.10 -5.22 3.71
CA CYS A 160 -12.03 -3.77 3.49
C CYS A 160 -13.35 -3.32 2.86
N ASP A 161 -13.99 -2.36 3.51
CA ASP A 161 -15.23 -1.73 3.07
C ASP A 161 -16.45 -2.68 2.98
N LEU A 162 -16.36 -3.91 3.51
CA LEU A 162 -17.52 -4.81 3.63
C LEU A 162 -18.38 -4.40 4.84
N LYS A 163 -19.67 -4.26 4.60
CA LYS A 163 -20.69 -4.16 5.64
C LYS A 163 -21.01 -5.54 6.20
N GLU A 164 -21.55 -5.57 7.41
CA GLU A 164 -21.89 -6.82 8.11
C GLU A 164 -22.80 -7.74 7.28
N HIS A 165 -23.80 -7.18 6.60
CA HIS A 165 -24.71 -7.95 5.72
C HIS A 165 -24.05 -8.50 4.45
N GLU A 166 -22.86 -8.01 4.09
CA GLU A 166 -22.07 -8.54 2.96
C GLU A 166 -21.18 -9.72 3.38
N LEU A 167 -21.12 -10.03 4.69
CA LEU A 167 -20.32 -11.12 5.22
C LEU A 167 -21.09 -12.45 5.12
N VAL A 168 -20.51 -13.38 4.36
CA VAL A 168 -20.99 -14.77 4.30
C VAL A 168 -20.56 -15.54 5.56
N ALA A 169 -21.54 -16.15 6.24
CA ALA A 169 -21.32 -17.00 7.40
C ALA A 169 -20.32 -18.14 7.12
N GLY A 170 -19.52 -18.51 8.12
CA GLY A 170 -18.51 -19.57 8.02
C GLY A 170 -17.19 -19.16 7.32
N ARG A 171 -17.09 -17.95 6.76
CA ARG A 171 -15.82 -17.43 6.19
C ARG A 171 -14.99 -16.70 7.25
N LYS A 172 -13.66 -16.88 7.17
CA LYS A 172 -12.69 -16.13 7.96
C LYS A 172 -12.37 -14.81 7.25
N TYR A 173 -12.77 -13.68 7.81
CA TYR A 173 -12.45 -12.37 7.25
C TYR A 173 -11.24 -11.75 7.96
N CYS A 174 -10.39 -11.05 7.20
CA CYS A 174 -9.28 -10.29 7.76
C CYS A 174 -9.81 -9.16 8.65
N SER A 175 -9.88 -9.37 9.96
CA SER A 175 -10.35 -8.38 10.92
C SER A 175 -9.36 -8.23 12.08
N ARG A 176 -9.53 -7.19 12.88
CA ARG A 176 -8.73 -7.02 14.10
C ARG A 176 -9.05 -8.15 15.08
N PRO A 177 -8.06 -8.91 15.59
CA PRO A 177 -8.30 -9.91 16.63
C PRO A 177 -8.70 -9.22 17.94
N SER A 178 -9.69 -9.79 18.64
CA SER A 178 -10.28 -9.23 19.86
C SER A 178 -9.27 -9.04 20.99
N ASN A 179 -8.31 -9.95 21.12
CA ASN A 179 -7.26 -9.94 22.13
C ASN A 179 -5.94 -9.30 21.65
N LEU A 180 -5.92 -8.67 20.47
CA LEU A 180 -4.71 -8.11 19.84
C LEU A 180 -3.57 -9.14 19.58
N LYS A 181 -3.87 -10.44 19.64
CA LYS A 181 -2.92 -11.52 19.35
C LYS A 181 -3.38 -12.25 18.09
N PRO A 182 -2.96 -11.81 16.90
CA PRO A 182 -3.30 -12.53 15.67
C PRO A 182 -2.60 -13.90 15.65
N THR A 183 -3.19 -14.83 14.93
CA THR A 183 -2.49 -16.09 14.62
C THR A 183 -1.48 -15.88 13.49
N LYS A 184 -0.45 -16.73 13.42
CA LYS A 184 0.51 -16.74 12.29
C LYS A 184 -0.22 -16.90 10.95
N GLU A 185 -1.27 -17.71 10.90
CA GLU A 185 -2.11 -17.90 9.71
C GLU A 185 -2.79 -16.59 9.29
N GLN A 186 -3.34 -15.85 10.25
CA GLN A 186 -3.96 -14.55 9.99
C GLN A 186 -2.93 -13.56 9.47
N CYS A 187 -1.72 -13.49 10.06
CA CYS A 187 -0.68 -12.55 9.61
C CYS A 187 -0.02 -12.95 8.29
N ASN A 188 -0.07 -14.23 7.91
CA ASN A 188 0.32 -14.67 6.58
C ASN A 188 -0.68 -14.26 5.50
N ALA A 189 -1.94 -14.05 5.88
CA ALA A 189 -3.02 -13.72 4.96
C ALA A 189 -3.39 -12.23 4.94
N CYS A 190 -3.30 -11.54 6.07
CA CYS A 190 -3.72 -10.17 6.31
C CYS A 190 -2.52 -9.24 6.62
N ASN A 191 -2.72 -7.93 6.65
CA ASN A 191 -1.66 -6.92 6.83
C ASN A 191 -0.98 -6.91 8.23
N CYS A 192 -1.60 -7.51 9.26
CA CYS A 192 -1.04 -7.69 10.60
C CYS A 192 -0.37 -6.44 11.27
N PRO A 193 -1.13 -5.37 11.55
CA PRO A 193 -0.65 -4.19 12.27
C PRO A 193 0.14 -4.44 13.56
N THR A 194 -0.21 -5.46 14.34
CA THR A 194 0.43 -5.78 15.63
C THR A 194 1.88 -6.22 15.44
N GLU A 195 2.17 -7.05 14.43
CA GLU A 195 3.56 -7.42 14.11
C GLU A 195 4.35 -6.19 13.65
N MET A 196 3.73 -5.32 12.84
CA MET A 196 4.39 -4.09 12.40
C MET A 196 4.67 -3.14 13.58
N ALA A 197 3.71 -2.98 14.49
CA ALA A 197 3.87 -2.15 15.68
C ALA A 197 4.97 -2.70 16.59
N GLY A 198 5.02 -4.02 16.79
CA GLY A 198 6.09 -4.69 17.54
C GLY A 198 7.47 -4.44 16.91
N LYS A 199 7.59 -4.53 15.57
CA LYS A 199 8.82 -4.20 14.83
C LYS A 199 9.19 -2.72 14.93
N TRP A 200 8.21 -1.82 15.05
CA TRP A 200 8.47 -0.38 15.21
C TRP A 200 8.93 -0.03 16.62
N SER A 201 8.46 -0.76 17.63
CA SER A 201 8.85 -0.56 19.03
C SER A 201 10.13 -1.31 19.41
N ASP A 202 10.51 -2.34 18.66
CA ASP A 202 11.71 -3.14 18.91
C ASP A 202 12.99 -2.28 19.01
N GLY A 203 13.78 -2.51 20.07
CA GLY A 203 15.02 -1.79 20.35
C GLY A 203 14.86 -0.31 20.70
N THR A 204 13.64 0.17 20.97
CA THR A 204 13.37 1.59 21.31
C THR A 204 13.19 1.86 22.81
N GLY A 205 13.07 0.80 23.63
CA GLY A 205 12.67 0.90 25.04
C GLY A 205 11.18 1.23 25.25
N LEU A 206 10.40 1.31 24.17
CA LEU A 206 8.95 1.49 24.18
C LEU A 206 8.26 0.17 23.80
N ASN A 207 7.01 0.00 24.23
CA ASN A 207 6.11 -1.06 23.79
C ASN A 207 5.14 -0.55 22.69
N MET A 208 4.38 -1.46 22.07
CA MET A 208 3.47 -1.12 20.97
C MET A 208 2.29 -0.20 21.36
N HIS A 209 1.96 -0.08 22.64
CA HIS A 209 0.91 0.79 23.17
C HIS A 209 1.42 2.17 23.58
N ASP A 210 2.73 2.37 23.65
CA ASP A 210 3.32 3.67 23.98
C ASP A 210 3.14 4.68 22.85
N LYS A 211 3.09 5.96 23.23
CA LYS A 211 2.91 7.11 22.33
C LYS A 211 4.28 7.70 21.95
N PRO A 212 4.88 7.31 20.82
CA PRO A 212 6.25 7.72 20.48
C PRO A 212 6.35 9.21 20.13
N LYS A 213 7.42 9.87 20.61
CA LYS A 213 7.82 11.21 20.15
C LYS A 213 8.57 11.12 18.81
N LEU A 214 7.82 11.03 17.72
CA LEU A 214 8.38 10.92 16.35
C LEU A 214 8.87 12.27 15.78
N PHE A 215 8.40 13.39 16.31
CA PHE A 215 8.80 14.71 15.85
C PHE A 215 9.07 15.62 17.03
N LYS A 216 10.11 16.46 16.90
CA LYS A 216 10.40 17.55 17.83
C LYS A 216 9.29 18.61 17.75
N VAL A 217 9.21 19.47 18.77
CA VAL A 217 8.26 20.59 18.84
C VAL A 217 8.34 21.47 17.59
N ASN A 218 9.57 21.76 17.12
CA ASN A 218 9.82 22.54 15.91
C ASN A 218 9.45 21.83 14.59
N GLY A 219 8.90 20.62 14.63
CA GLY A 219 8.47 19.86 13.47
C GLY A 219 9.52 18.92 12.88
N LYS A 220 10.80 19.01 13.28
CA LYS A 220 11.87 18.12 12.76
C LYS A 220 11.61 16.65 13.16
N PRO A 221 11.84 15.67 12.27
CA PRO A 221 11.78 14.27 12.66
C PRO A 221 12.83 13.97 13.73
N THR A 222 12.47 13.15 14.73
CA THR A 222 13.44 12.64 15.71
C THR A 222 14.26 11.51 15.10
N GLU A 223 15.36 11.14 15.76
CA GLU A 223 16.15 9.97 15.34
C GLU A 223 15.29 8.69 15.34
N LEU A 224 14.36 8.56 16.29
CA LEU A 224 13.37 7.48 16.33
C LEU A 224 12.54 7.40 15.04
N MET A 225 12.06 8.54 14.51
CA MET A 225 11.32 8.57 13.24
C MET A 225 12.20 8.16 12.04
N ILE A 226 13.48 8.53 12.04
CA ILE A 226 14.41 8.11 10.98
C ILE A 226 14.68 6.61 11.07
N ARG A 227 14.96 6.09 12.27
CA ARG A 227 15.15 4.66 12.53
C ARG A 227 13.92 3.85 12.14
N LEU A 228 12.73 4.30 12.53
CA LEU A 228 11.46 3.69 12.14
C LEU A 228 11.31 3.67 10.62
N THR A 229 11.57 4.79 9.94
CA THR A 229 11.46 4.85 8.47
C THR A 229 12.36 3.82 7.81
N LEU A 230 13.62 3.71 8.25
CA LEU A 230 14.60 2.78 7.69
C LEU A 230 14.25 1.31 7.99
N ARG A 231 13.94 0.97 9.25
CA ARG A 231 13.56 -0.40 9.65
C ARG A 231 12.27 -0.85 8.97
N ASN A 232 11.27 0.02 8.95
CA ASN A 232 9.99 -0.26 8.32
C ASN A 232 10.15 -0.52 6.81
N SER A 233 11.05 0.23 6.15
CA SER A 233 11.30 0.04 4.71
C SER A 233 11.83 -1.35 4.38
N VAL A 234 12.56 -2.03 5.28
CA VAL A 234 13.04 -3.40 5.05
C VAL A 234 11.86 -4.37 4.86
N ASN A 235 10.80 -4.22 5.65
CA ASN A 235 9.59 -5.04 5.49
C ASN A 235 8.83 -4.64 4.21
N GLU A 236 8.58 -3.35 4.03
CA GLU A 236 7.81 -2.81 2.89
C GLU A 236 8.44 -3.10 1.53
N LEU A 237 9.77 -3.10 1.49
CA LEU A 237 10.56 -3.24 0.27
C LEU A 237 11.18 -4.63 0.15
N ALA A 238 10.79 -5.59 0.99
CA ALA A 238 11.27 -6.98 0.98
C ALA A 238 12.81 -7.09 1.03
N GLY A 239 13.42 -6.66 2.13
CA GLY A 239 14.86 -6.82 2.37
C GLY A 239 15.74 -5.69 1.81
N TYR A 240 15.15 -4.58 1.38
CA TYR A 240 15.88 -3.39 0.92
C TYR A 240 15.54 -2.19 1.81
N ARG A 241 16.50 -1.28 1.99
CA ARG A 241 16.29 -0.03 2.73
C ARG A 241 16.77 1.19 1.94
N PRO A 242 16.12 2.35 2.05
CA PRO A 242 16.64 3.62 1.55
C PRO A 242 18.01 3.93 2.16
N ASN A 243 18.96 4.35 1.33
CA ASN A 243 20.28 4.76 1.82
C ASN A 243 20.26 6.18 2.44
N GLN A 244 21.36 6.55 3.10
CA GLN A 244 21.47 7.84 3.77
C GLN A 244 21.31 9.03 2.81
N LYS A 245 21.75 8.90 1.55
CA LYS A 245 21.61 9.97 0.55
C LYS A 245 20.14 10.31 0.32
N ILE A 246 19.31 9.32 -0.05
CA ILE A 246 17.91 9.59 -0.35
C ILE A 246 17.10 9.98 0.89
N MET A 247 17.48 9.46 2.06
CA MET A 247 16.90 9.88 3.34
C MET A 247 17.16 11.35 3.61
N ARG A 248 18.41 11.82 3.47
CA ARG A 248 18.77 13.23 3.65
C ARG A 248 18.01 14.13 2.68
N GLU A 249 17.94 13.77 1.40
CA GLU A 249 17.19 14.53 0.39
C GLU A 249 15.70 14.62 0.74
N GLY A 250 15.08 13.51 1.15
CA GLY A 250 13.67 13.46 1.55
C GLY A 250 13.38 14.29 2.80
N ILE A 251 14.25 14.22 3.81
CA ILE A 251 14.13 15.03 5.04
C ILE A 251 14.30 16.51 4.71
N ALA A 252 15.28 16.89 3.89
CA ALA A 252 15.48 18.28 3.49
C ALA A 252 14.23 18.84 2.80
N LEU A 253 13.60 18.08 1.89
CA LEU A 253 12.34 18.48 1.25
C LEU A 253 11.15 18.53 2.20
N PHE A 254 11.12 17.69 3.24
CA PHE A 254 10.13 17.76 4.30
C PHE A 254 10.28 19.05 5.12
N MET A 255 11.52 19.48 5.38
CA MET A 255 11.81 20.67 6.19
C MET A 255 11.61 22.00 5.45
N LYS A 256 11.71 22.04 4.12
CA LYS A 256 11.64 23.27 3.29
C LYS A 256 10.25 23.90 3.13
N HIS A 257 9.19 23.25 3.57
CA HIS A 257 7.82 23.78 3.44
C HIS A 257 7.08 23.60 4.77
N LYS A 258 7.30 24.56 5.68
CA LYS A 258 6.38 24.84 6.78
C LYS A 258 5.26 25.73 6.28
#